data_AF-A0A7M2JBY3-F1
#
_entry.id   AF-A0A7M2JBY3-F1
#
_cell.length_a   1.000
_cell.length_b   1.000
_cell.length_c   1.000
_cell.angle_alpha   90.00
_cell.angle_beta   90.00
_cell.angle_gamma   90.00
#
_symmetry.space_group_name_H-M   'P 1'
#
loop_
_entity.id
_entity.type
_entity.pdbx_description
1 polymer ?
#
loop_
_entity_poly.entity_id
_entity_poly.type
_entity_poly.pdbx_seq_one_letter_code
_entity_poly.pdbx_strand_id
1 'polypeptide(L)'
;MDMNLLHDITFYVMYAAMAIAIFITIERGIYFAYVRRQARALIAALGAQVHSERDLPDSLTRRDSLPLSMVVPVLAQKATHGSRKDLDDVIETQYLTTRAPLARSLWIIETITTAAPLLGLLGTILGIIDTFKALASAGVSDPGQISGGIGTALFATGLGIAIALFCVVFHNFFQDSLERINDQLKILLIRAATGARVQGEVPHLVPAALHSRTA
;
A
#
# COMPACT_ATOMS: atom_id res chain seq x y z
N MET A 1 -26.46 -16.08 -29.61
CA MET A 1 -25.56 -16.13 -28.45
C MET A 1 -26.38 -16.63 -27.27
N ASP A 2 -25.97 -17.76 -26.70
CA ASP A 2 -26.70 -18.39 -25.60
C ASP A 2 -26.62 -17.51 -24.36
N MET A 3 -27.77 -17.04 -23.88
CA MET A 3 -27.84 -16.11 -22.75
C MET A 3 -27.47 -16.77 -21.42
N ASN A 4 -27.71 -18.08 -21.28
CA ASN A 4 -27.20 -18.89 -20.17
C ASN A 4 -25.67 -18.80 -20.05
N LEU A 5 -24.96 -18.86 -21.18
CA LEU A 5 -23.50 -18.77 -21.21
C LEU A 5 -23.03 -17.38 -20.78
N LEU A 6 -23.75 -16.32 -21.13
CA LEU A 6 -23.42 -14.95 -20.74
C LEU A 6 -23.67 -14.69 -19.26
N HIS A 7 -24.78 -15.23 -18.72
CA HIS A 7 -25.10 -15.20 -17.30
C HIS A 7 -24.04 -15.94 -16.48
N ASP A 8 -23.70 -17.18 -16.86
CA ASP A 8 -22.67 -17.97 -16.16
C ASP A 8 -21.30 -17.28 -16.19
N ILE A 9 -20.92 -16.67 -17.31
CA ILE A 9 -19.69 -15.88 -17.42
C ILE A 9 -19.67 -14.75 -16.38
N THR A 10 -20.77 -14.01 -16.19
CA THR A 10 -20.79 -12.93 -15.19
C THR A 10 -20.54 -13.45 -13.78
N PHE A 11 -21.16 -14.57 -13.40
CA PHE A 11 -20.92 -15.21 -12.11
C PHE A 11 -19.48 -15.69 -11.97
N TYR A 12 -18.91 -16.34 -12.98
CA TYR A 12 -17.51 -16.76 -12.96
C TYR A 12 -16.54 -15.59 -12.81
N VAL A 13 -16.79 -14.48 -13.51
CA VAL A 13 -15.98 -13.26 -13.39
C VAL A 13 -16.06 -12.68 -11.98
N MET A 14 -17.26 -12.66 -11.37
CA MET A 14 -17.45 -12.18 -10.01
C MET A 14 -16.77 -13.07 -8.96
N TYR A 15 -16.88 -14.39 -9.10
CA TYR A 15 -16.17 -15.33 -8.22
C TYR A 15 -14.65 -15.24 -8.37
N ALA A 16 -14.16 -15.07 -9.61
CA ALA A 16 -12.75 -14.83 -9.87
C ALA A 16 -12.27 -13.51 -9.24
N ALA A 17 -13.05 -12.42 -9.36
CA ALA A 17 -12.75 -11.14 -8.73
C ALA A 17 -12.68 -11.26 -7.19
N MET A 18 -13.58 -12.02 -6.59
CA MET A 18 -13.56 -12.30 -5.15
C MET A 18 -12.33 -13.12 -4.74
N ALA A 19 -11.98 -14.17 -5.48
CA ALA A 19 -10.79 -14.98 -5.21
C ALA A 19 -9.50 -14.14 -5.31
N ILE A 20 -9.40 -13.29 -6.35
CA ILE A 20 -8.29 -12.36 -6.54
C ILE A 20 -8.24 -11.35 -5.38
N ALA A 21 -9.37 -10.78 -4.98
CA ALA A 21 -9.45 -9.83 -3.87
C ALA A 21 -8.97 -10.45 -2.55
N ILE A 22 -9.37 -11.70 -2.27
CA ILE A 22 -8.93 -12.44 -1.08
C ILE A 22 -7.44 -12.73 -1.14
N PHE A 23 -6.95 -13.23 -2.28
CA PHE A 23 -5.53 -13.52 -2.48
C PHE A 23 -4.67 -12.27 -2.25
N ILE A 24 -5.03 -11.15 -2.88
CA ILE A 24 -4.32 -9.87 -2.73
C ILE A 24 -4.40 -9.39 -1.28
N THR A 25 -5.56 -9.51 -0.63
CA THR A 25 -5.74 -9.12 0.78
C THR A 25 -4.79 -9.90 1.70
N ILE A 26 -4.65 -11.21 1.49
CA ILE A 26 -3.76 -12.06 2.29
C ILE A 26 -2.29 -11.72 2.01
N GLU A 27 -1.89 -11.66 0.74
CA GLU A 27 -0.53 -11.29 0.32
C GLU A 27 -0.14 -9.94 0.94
N ARG A 28 -1.03 -8.95 0.87
CA ARG A 28 -0.82 -7.61 1.41
C ARG A 28 -0.78 -7.61 2.92
N GLY A 29 -1.66 -8.35 3.60
CA GLY A 29 -1.62 -8.47 5.06
C GLY A 29 -0.27 -8.98 5.56
N ILE A 30 0.27 -10.02 4.90
CA ILE A 30 1.58 -10.59 5.24
C ILE A 30 2.71 -9.60 4.94
N TYR A 31 2.70 -9.00 3.74
CA TYR A 31 3.69 -8.01 3.33
C TYR A 31 3.72 -6.81 4.29
N PHE A 32 2.56 -6.29 4.66
CA PHE A 32 2.44 -5.13 5.55
C PHE A 32 2.93 -5.46 6.97
N ALA A 33 2.56 -6.63 7.48
CA ALA A 33 3.04 -7.11 8.77
C ALA A 33 4.57 -7.29 8.79
N TYR A 34 5.15 -7.80 7.69
CA TYR A 34 6.58 -7.95 7.52
C TYR A 34 7.31 -6.59 7.53
N VAL A 35 6.90 -5.66 6.67
CA VAL A 35 7.52 -4.32 6.57
C VAL A 35 7.40 -3.55 7.89
N ARG A 36 6.23 -3.59 8.55
CA ARG A 36 6.02 -2.91 9.84
C ARG A 36 6.84 -3.51 10.98
N ARG A 37 7.12 -4.81 10.94
CA ARG A 37 8.04 -5.46 11.90
C ARG A 37 9.48 -5.01 11.67
N GLN A 38 9.91 -4.95 10.40
CA GLN A 38 11.26 -4.56 10.04
C GLN A 38 11.54 -3.07 10.28
N ALA A 39 10.58 -2.18 9.97
CA ALA A 39 10.68 -0.76 10.30
C ALA A 39 10.84 -0.53 11.81
N ARG A 40 10.08 -1.25 12.65
CA ARG A 40 10.24 -1.20 14.11
C ARG A 40 11.61 -1.71 14.56
N ALA A 41 12.09 -2.81 13.99
CA ALA A 41 13.42 -3.33 14.30
C ALA A 41 14.54 -2.34 13.90
N LEU A 42 14.39 -1.67 12.75
CA LEU A 42 15.32 -0.64 12.28
C LEU A 42 15.30 0.60 13.18
N ILE A 43 14.12 1.09 13.58
CA ILE A 43 13.99 2.19 14.56
C ILE A 43 14.66 1.82 15.89
N ALA A 44 14.47 0.58 16.37
CA ALA A 44 15.10 0.11 17.59
C ALA A 44 16.64 0.07 17.47
N ALA A 45 17.17 -0.35 16.32
CA ALA A 45 18.60 -0.34 16.04
C ALA A 45 19.16 1.10 15.94
N LEU A 46 18.46 2.00 15.25
CA LEU A 46 18.85 3.41 15.13
C LEU A 46 18.73 4.19 16.45
N GLY A 47 17.85 3.78 17.36
CA GLY A 47 17.74 4.33 18.71
C GLY A 47 19.02 4.15 19.56
N ALA A 48 19.92 3.26 19.16
CA ALA A 48 21.16 2.94 19.87
C ALA A 48 22.41 3.70 19.39
N GLN A 49 22.27 4.79 18.61
CA GLN A 49 23.39 5.55 18.02
C GLN A 49 24.22 4.73 17.00
N VAL A 50 23.61 4.37 15.86
CA VAL A 50 24.33 3.77 14.73
C VAL A 50 25.02 4.89 13.94
N HIS A 51 26.36 4.87 13.92
CA HIS A 51 27.19 5.95 13.37
C HIS A 51 27.59 5.72 11.91
N SER A 52 27.52 4.50 11.38
CA SER A 52 27.88 4.21 9.98
C SER A 52 27.11 3.01 9.43
N GLU A 53 27.13 2.82 8.10
CA GLU A 53 26.51 1.69 7.39
C GLU A 53 26.97 0.31 7.92
N ARG A 54 28.16 0.28 8.53
CA ARG A 54 28.79 -0.89 9.20
C ARG A 54 28.19 -1.29 10.55
N ASP A 55 27.41 -0.43 11.21
CA ASP A 55 26.78 -0.74 12.51
C ASP A 55 25.36 -1.31 12.34
N LEU A 56 24.84 -1.41 11.11
CA LEU A 56 23.60 -2.14 10.89
C LEU A 56 23.86 -3.64 11.07
N PRO A 57 23.09 -4.35 11.92
CA PRO A 57 23.28 -5.78 12.11
C PRO A 57 23.07 -6.53 10.79
N ASP A 58 23.98 -7.45 10.44
CA ASP A 58 23.97 -8.23 9.18
C ASP A 58 22.62 -8.88 8.84
N SER A 59 21.78 -9.15 9.85
CA SER A 59 20.39 -9.61 9.69
C SER A 59 19.46 -8.68 8.89
N LEU A 60 19.77 -7.38 8.83
CA LEU A 60 19.03 -6.36 8.09
C LEU A 60 19.59 -6.20 6.67
N THR A 61 20.91 -6.23 6.50
CA THR A 61 21.62 -6.10 5.21
C THR A 61 21.49 -7.31 4.30
N ARG A 62 21.17 -8.49 4.86
CA ARG A 62 21.09 -9.76 4.09
C ARG A 62 19.78 -9.95 3.31
N ARG A 63 18.77 -9.08 3.50
CA ARG A 63 17.49 -9.14 2.78
C ARG A 63 17.10 -7.78 2.27
N ASP A 64 17.11 -7.64 0.94
CA ASP A 64 16.56 -6.49 0.22
C ASP A 64 15.15 -6.22 0.70
N SER A 65 14.99 -5.13 1.43
CA SER A 65 13.72 -4.69 1.94
C SER A 65 13.62 -3.20 1.72
N LEU A 66 12.43 -2.74 1.35
CA LEU A 66 12.18 -1.33 1.04
C LEU A 66 12.63 -0.32 2.12
N PRO A 67 12.59 -0.65 3.43
CA PRO A 67 13.16 0.23 4.46
C PRO A 67 14.69 0.35 4.38
N LEU A 68 15.42 -0.70 3.98
CA LEU A 68 16.87 -0.64 3.82
C LEU A 68 17.29 0.13 2.58
N SER A 69 16.60 -0.07 1.44
CA SER A 69 16.90 0.69 0.22
C SER A 69 16.68 2.19 0.39
N MET A 70 15.82 2.61 1.32
CA MET A 70 15.64 4.01 1.73
C MET A 70 16.82 4.58 2.52
N VAL A 71 17.41 3.80 3.42
CA VAL A 71 18.39 4.30 4.40
C VAL A 71 19.83 4.21 3.87
N VAL A 72 20.14 3.19 3.06
CA VAL A 72 21.47 2.95 2.48
C VAL A 72 22.03 4.15 1.70
N PRO A 73 21.34 4.76 0.72
CA PRO A 73 21.90 5.88 -0.02
C PRO A 73 22.06 7.16 0.83
N VAL A 74 21.21 7.36 1.84
CA VAL A 74 21.34 8.48 2.79
C VAL A 74 22.57 8.29 3.70
N LEU A 75 22.84 7.04 4.11
CA LEU A 75 24.05 6.68 4.86
C LEU A 75 25.31 6.68 3.98
N ALA A 76 25.20 6.32 2.69
CA ALA A 76 26.31 6.36 1.75
C ALA A 76 26.73 7.80 1.43
N GLN A 77 25.76 8.72 1.29
CA GLN A 77 26.06 10.13 1.06
C GLN A 77 26.70 10.82 2.29
N LYS A 78 26.44 10.31 3.51
CA LYS A 78 27.16 10.72 4.73
C LYS A 78 28.67 10.46 4.67
N ALA A 79 29.13 9.45 3.92
CA ALA A 79 30.55 9.16 3.75
C ALA A 79 31.26 10.16 2.80
N THR A 80 30.51 10.86 1.96
CA THR A 80 30.99 11.83 0.98
C THR A 80 30.40 13.21 1.29
N HIS A 81 31.04 13.95 2.19
CA HIS A 81 30.78 15.35 2.60
C HIS A 81 29.96 16.22 1.62
N GLY A 82 28.63 16.07 1.58
CA GLY A 82 27.71 16.90 0.79
C GLY A 82 27.23 18.14 1.57
N SER A 83 26.91 19.22 0.88
CA SER A 83 26.40 20.48 1.47
C SER A 83 25.03 20.26 2.14
N ARG A 84 24.65 21.12 3.10
CA ARG A 84 23.34 21.06 3.82
C ARG A 84 22.14 20.92 2.86
N LYS A 85 22.22 21.58 1.70
CA LYS A 85 21.18 21.56 0.66
C LYS A 85 21.11 20.21 -0.06
N ASP A 86 22.26 19.59 -0.31
CA ASP A 86 22.35 18.29 -0.99
C ASP A 86 21.76 17.17 -0.14
N LEU A 87 21.82 17.28 1.19
CA LEU A 87 21.24 16.31 2.12
C LEU A 87 19.71 16.40 2.18
N ASP A 88 19.15 17.63 2.24
CA ASP A 88 17.70 17.84 2.23
C ASP A 88 17.09 17.39 0.89
N ASP A 89 17.75 17.67 -0.25
CA ASP A 89 17.32 17.24 -1.59
C ASP A 89 17.35 15.70 -1.75
N VAL A 90 18.34 15.01 -1.16
CA VAL A 90 18.39 13.53 -1.18
C VAL A 90 17.34 12.90 -0.27
N ILE A 91 17.06 13.49 0.90
CA ILE A 91 15.98 13.03 1.76
C ILE A 91 14.63 13.13 1.05
N GLU A 92 14.36 14.24 0.37
CA GLU A 92 13.12 14.44 -0.37
C GLU A 92 13.02 13.49 -1.58
N THR A 93 14.09 13.36 -2.36
CA THR A 93 14.15 12.44 -3.50
C THR A 93 13.93 10.98 -3.06
N GLN A 94 14.53 10.57 -1.95
CA GLN A 94 14.42 9.20 -1.46
C GLN A 94 13.05 8.90 -0.85
N TYR A 95 12.45 9.88 -0.16
CA TYR A 95 11.09 9.81 0.32
C TYR A 95 10.09 9.61 -0.84
N LEU A 96 10.22 10.41 -1.91
CA LEU A 96 9.35 10.31 -3.09
C LEU A 96 9.51 8.97 -3.82
N THR A 97 10.75 8.51 -3.99
CA THR A 97 11.07 7.31 -4.78
C THR A 97 10.56 6.04 -4.10
N THR A 98 10.59 5.96 -2.77
CA THR A 98 10.15 4.74 -2.06
C THR A 98 8.69 4.78 -1.61
N ARG A 99 8.04 5.95 -1.59
CA ARG A 99 6.57 6.04 -1.42
C ARG A 99 5.82 5.39 -2.60
N ALA A 100 6.36 5.52 -3.82
CA ALA A 100 5.74 5.01 -5.05
C ALA A 100 5.53 3.47 -5.11
N PRO A 101 6.53 2.62 -4.82
CA PRO A 101 6.35 1.16 -4.84
C PRO A 101 5.42 0.64 -3.74
N LEU A 102 5.31 1.33 -2.60
CA LEU A 102 4.38 0.98 -1.53
C LEU A 102 2.92 1.20 -1.96
N ALA A 103 2.64 2.26 -2.72
CA ALA A 103 1.30 2.59 -3.22
C ALA A 103 0.88 1.79 -4.47
N ARG A 104 1.84 1.28 -5.26
CA ARG A 104 1.62 0.59 -6.55
C ARG A 104 0.75 -0.68 -6.48
N SER A 105 0.38 -1.20 -5.32
CA SER A 105 -0.43 -2.42 -5.23
C SER A 105 -1.90 -2.19 -4.84
N LEU A 106 -2.23 -1.02 -4.28
CA LEU A 106 -3.58 -0.72 -3.81
C LEU A 106 -4.57 -0.46 -4.94
N TRP A 107 -4.07 0.01 -6.09
CA TRP A 107 -4.92 0.36 -7.24
C TRP A 107 -5.74 -0.84 -7.74
N ILE A 108 -5.25 -2.08 -7.59
CA ILE A 108 -6.00 -3.27 -8.00
C ILE A 108 -7.22 -3.48 -7.09
N ILE A 109 -7.06 -3.34 -5.76
CA ILE A 109 -8.18 -3.45 -4.81
C ILE A 109 -9.19 -2.33 -5.06
N GLU A 110 -8.70 -1.11 -5.33
CA GLU A 110 -9.53 0.05 -5.67
C GLU A 110 -10.31 -0.16 -6.97
N THR A 111 -9.67 -0.75 -7.98
CA THR A 111 -10.33 -1.12 -9.24
C THR A 111 -11.39 -2.18 -9.02
N ILE A 112 -11.12 -3.23 -8.24
CA ILE A 112 -12.12 -4.27 -7.93
C ILE A 112 -13.29 -3.67 -7.13
N THR A 113 -13.00 -2.77 -6.19
CA THR A 113 -14.01 -2.07 -5.38
C THR A 113 -15.02 -1.32 -6.25
N THR A 114 -14.54 -0.65 -7.30
CA THR A 114 -15.39 0.13 -8.21
C THR A 114 -16.01 -0.72 -9.31
N ALA A 115 -15.31 -1.75 -9.80
CA ALA A 115 -15.79 -2.61 -10.87
C ALA A 115 -16.81 -3.68 -10.41
N ALA A 116 -16.67 -4.23 -9.20
CA ALA A 116 -17.53 -5.32 -8.71
C ALA A 116 -19.03 -4.96 -8.64
N PRO A 117 -19.45 -3.77 -8.17
CA PRO A 117 -20.86 -3.36 -8.20
C PRO A 117 -21.39 -3.19 -9.63
N LEU A 118 -20.56 -2.68 -10.54
CA LEU A 118 -20.93 -2.50 -11.95
C LEU A 118 -21.12 -3.85 -12.65
N LEU A 119 -20.27 -4.84 -12.32
CA LEU A 119 -20.44 -6.22 -12.78
C LEU A 119 -21.71 -6.87 -12.22
N GLY A 120 -22.05 -6.63 -10.96
CA GLY A 120 -23.30 -7.09 -10.36
C GLY A 120 -24.54 -6.49 -11.04
N LEU A 121 -24.52 -5.18 -11.30
CA LEU A 121 -25.56 -4.48 -12.04
C LEU A 121 -25.71 -5.05 -13.46
N LEU A 122 -24.60 -5.30 -14.15
CA LEU A 122 -24.59 -5.94 -15.47
C LEU A 122 -25.24 -7.33 -15.41
N GLY A 123 -24.88 -8.15 -14.41
CA GLY A 123 -25.49 -9.46 -14.19
C GLY A 123 -27.02 -9.38 -14.00
N THR A 124 -27.51 -8.38 -13.26
CA THR A 124 -28.95 -8.16 -13.09
C THR A 124 -29.62 -7.77 -14.40
N ILE A 125 -29.03 -6.88 -15.20
CA ILE A 125 -29.57 -6.49 -16.50
C ILE A 125 -29.68 -7.72 -17.40
N LEU A 126 -28.65 -8.56 -17.44
CA LEU A 126 -28.63 -9.77 -18.26
C LEU A 126 -29.65 -10.81 -17.80
N GLY A 127 -29.79 -11.05 -16.50
CA GLY A 127 -30.77 -11.98 -15.95
C GLY A 127 -32.22 -11.55 -16.19
N ILE A 128 -32.51 -10.25 -16.08
CA ILE A 128 -33.83 -9.70 -16.41
C ILE A 128 -34.13 -9.85 -17.90
N ILE A 129 -33.17 -9.56 -18.79
CA ILE A 129 -33.34 -9.76 -20.23
C ILE A 129 -33.64 -11.23 -20.56
N ASP A 130 -32.92 -12.15 -19.92
CA ASP A 130 -33.13 -13.58 -20.13
C ASP A 130 -34.52 -14.03 -19.65
N THR A 131 -34.96 -13.53 -18.49
CA THR A 131 -36.31 -13.78 -17.96
C THR A 131 -37.39 -13.31 -18.93
N PHE A 132 -37.26 -12.11 -19.51
CA PHE A 132 -38.23 -11.60 -20.49
C PHE A 132 -38.20 -12.37 -21.82
N LYS A 133 -37.05 -12.88 -22.24
CA LYS A 133 -36.95 -13.73 -23.44
C LYS A 133 -37.60 -15.10 -23.24
N ALA A 134 -37.41 -15.70 -22.07
CA ALA A 134 -38.10 -16.93 -21.70
C ALA A 134 -39.62 -16.70 -21.70
N LEU A 135 -40.08 -15.58 -21.14
CA LEU A 135 -41.50 -15.19 -21.15
C LEU A 135 -42.05 -14.99 -22.57
N ALA A 136 -41.29 -14.36 -23.47
CA ALA A 136 -41.72 -14.11 -24.84
C ALA A 136 -41.80 -15.38 -25.70
N SER A 137 -40.97 -16.39 -25.40
CA SER A 137 -40.90 -17.64 -26.16
C SER A 137 -41.84 -18.74 -25.64
N ALA A 138 -41.97 -18.88 -24.32
CA ALA A 138 -42.79 -19.91 -23.67
C ALA A 138 -44.18 -19.41 -23.22
N GLY A 139 -44.47 -18.11 -23.36
CA GLY A 139 -45.67 -17.48 -22.81
C GLY A 139 -45.68 -17.43 -21.29
N VAL A 140 -46.77 -16.92 -20.69
CA VAL A 140 -46.98 -16.88 -19.23
C VAL A 140 -47.38 -18.27 -18.71
N SER A 141 -46.57 -19.30 -18.97
CA SER A 141 -46.91 -20.68 -18.63
C SER A 141 -46.48 -21.07 -17.21
N ASP A 142 -45.45 -20.43 -16.64
CA ASP A 142 -44.98 -20.71 -15.27
C ASP A 142 -44.46 -19.44 -14.54
N PRO A 143 -45.24 -18.88 -13.58
CA PRO A 143 -44.80 -17.77 -12.73
C PRO A 143 -43.55 -18.08 -11.88
N GLY A 144 -43.28 -19.36 -11.60
CA GLY A 144 -42.13 -19.82 -10.84
C GLY A 144 -40.82 -19.57 -11.58
N GLN A 145 -40.78 -19.82 -12.90
CA GLN A 145 -39.59 -19.56 -13.70
C GLN A 145 -39.26 -18.06 -13.78
N ILE A 146 -40.28 -17.21 -13.91
CA ILE A 146 -40.10 -15.75 -13.92
C ILE A 146 -39.52 -15.28 -12.59
N SER A 147 -40.09 -15.74 -11.48
CA SER A 147 -39.62 -15.40 -10.13
C SER A 147 -38.20 -15.90 -9.87
N GLY A 148 -37.85 -17.09 -10.39
CA GLY A 148 -36.49 -17.63 -10.35
C GLY A 148 -35.47 -16.75 -11.08
N GLY A 149 -35.75 -16.36 -12.32
CA GLY A 149 -34.85 -15.52 -13.13
C GLY A 149 -34.65 -14.11 -12.58
N ILE A 150 -35.70 -13.51 -12.00
CA ILE A 150 -35.56 -12.24 -11.27
C ILE A 150 -34.74 -12.43 -9.99
N GLY A 151 -34.94 -13.55 -9.28
CA GLY A 151 -34.19 -13.89 -8.08
C GLY A 151 -32.70 -14.03 -8.33
N THR A 152 -32.29 -14.74 -9.40
CA THR A 152 -30.88 -14.88 -9.78
C THR A 152 -30.27 -13.54 -10.20
N ALA A 153 -31.03 -12.72 -10.93
CA ALA A 153 -30.62 -11.37 -11.30
C ALA A 153 -30.35 -10.49 -10.08
N LEU A 154 -31.23 -10.50 -9.07
CA LEU A 154 -31.01 -9.75 -7.82
C LEU A 154 -29.85 -10.30 -7.00
N PHE A 155 -29.67 -11.62 -6.98
CA PHE A 155 -28.54 -12.26 -6.31
C PHE A 155 -27.19 -11.80 -6.91
N ALA A 156 -27.10 -11.61 -8.23
CA ALA A 156 -25.91 -11.06 -8.88
C ALA A 156 -25.56 -9.65 -8.36
N THR A 157 -26.53 -8.75 -8.20
CA THR A 157 -26.26 -7.43 -7.60
C THR A 157 -25.80 -7.55 -6.14
N GLY A 158 -26.48 -8.38 -5.35
CA GLY A 158 -26.11 -8.62 -3.95
C GLY A 158 -24.68 -9.11 -3.81
N LEU A 159 -24.27 -10.05 -4.66
CA LEU A 159 -22.90 -10.57 -4.70
C LEU A 159 -21.89 -9.49 -5.09
N GLY A 160 -22.20 -8.64 -6.08
CA GLY A 160 -21.30 -7.56 -6.52
C GLY A 160 -21.06 -6.52 -5.43
N ILE A 161 -22.11 -6.16 -4.70
CA ILE A 161 -22.02 -5.25 -3.55
C ILE A 161 -21.23 -5.90 -2.41
N ALA A 162 -21.45 -7.19 -2.12
CA ALA A 162 -20.72 -7.89 -1.06
C ALA A 162 -19.21 -7.93 -1.32
N ILE A 163 -18.80 -8.19 -2.58
CA ILE A 163 -17.39 -8.17 -3.00
C ILE A 163 -16.79 -6.77 -2.83
N ALA A 164 -17.51 -5.74 -3.27
CA ALA A 164 -17.06 -4.36 -3.16
C ALA A 164 -16.91 -3.93 -1.69
N LEU A 165 -17.88 -4.25 -0.84
CA LEU A 165 -17.84 -3.96 0.59
C LEU A 165 -16.62 -4.57 1.26
N PHE A 166 -16.34 -5.86 0.97
CA PHE A 166 -15.14 -6.52 1.44
C PHE A 166 -13.88 -5.74 1.02
N CYS A 167 -13.77 -5.39 -0.26
CA CYS A 167 -12.60 -4.66 -0.78
C CYS A 167 -12.42 -3.28 -0.13
N VAL A 168 -13.49 -2.51 0.10
CA VAL A 168 -13.42 -1.19 0.78
C VAL A 168 -12.81 -1.30 2.16
N VAL A 169 -13.27 -2.26 2.97
CA VAL A 169 -12.80 -2.43 4.35
C VAL A 169 -11.30 -2.69 4.39
N PHE A 170 -10.83 -3.60 3.55
CA PHE A 170 -9.40 -3.94 3.48
C PHE A 170 -8.57 -2.83 2.83
N HIS A 171 -9.09 -2.16 1.79
CA HIS A 171 -8.43 -1.02 1.19
C HIS A 171 -8.16 0.08 2.21
N ASN A 172 -9.19 0.47 3.00
CA ASN A 172 -9.05 1.49 4.03
C ASN A 172 -8.03 1.08 5.11
N PHE A 173 -8.06 -0.19 5.54
CA PHE A 173 -7.08 -0.71 6.50
C PHE A 173 -5.64 -0.63 5.97
N PHE A 174 -5.43 -1.01 4.71
CA PHE A 174 -4.10 -0.94 4.10
C PHE A 174 -3.64 0.49 3.85
N GLN A 175 -4.53 1.40 3.47
CA GLN A 175 -4.23 2.84 3.31
C GLN A 175 -3.76 3.47 4.63
N ASP A 176 -4.51 3.32 5.72
CA ASP A 176 -4.11 3.83 7.04
C ASP A 176 -2.75 3.24 7.47
N SER A 177 -2.58 1.95 7.23
CA SER A 177 -1.33 1.28 7.57
C SER A 177 -0.15 1.85 6.75
N LEU A 178 -0.34 2.10 5.44
CA LEU A 178 0.65 2.70 4.54
C LEU A 178 1.04 4.11 4.94
N GLU A 179 0.07 4.93 5.32
CA GLU A 179 0.31 6.28 5.82
C GLU A 179 1.19 6.25 7.07
N ARG A 180 0.87 5.39 8.05
CA ARG A 180 1.69 5.20 9.26
C ARG A 180 3.13 4.78 8.94
N ILE A 181 3.36 3.92 7.95
CA ILE A 181 4.72 3.53 7.55
C ILE A 181 5.45 4.71 6.92
N ASN A 182 4.80 5.48 6.04
CA ASN A 182 5.42 6.66 5.43
C ASN A 182 5.80 7.70 6.49
N ASP A 183 4.94 7.94 7.48
CA ASP A 183 5.22 8.86 8.59
C ASP A 183 6.42 8.40 9.41
N GLN A 184 6.46 7.11 9.78
CA GLN A 184 7.61 6.54 10.50
C GLN A 184 8.91 6.68 9.72
N LEU A 185 8.85 6.46 8.41
CA LEU A 185 9.99 6.56 7.52
C LEU A 185 10.49 8.00 7.38
N LYS A 186 9.56 8.98 7.30
CA LYS A 186 9.88 10.41 7.31
C LYS A 186 10.59 10.82 8.60
N ILE A 187 10.11 10.33 9.76
CA ILE A 187 10.75 10.58 11.05
C ILE A 187 12.16 9.99 11.10
N LEU A 188 12.35 8.78 10.57
CA LEU A 188 13.67 8.15 10.49
C LEU A 188 14.66 8.98 9.66
N LEU A 189 14.23 9.46 8.50
CA LEU A 189 15.05 10.32 7.64
C LEU A 189 15.43 11.63 8.35
N ILE A 190 14.47 12.28 9.02
CA ILE A 190 14.73 13.50 9.79
C ILE A 190 15.70 13.25 10.96
N ARG A 191 15.58 12.12 11.67
CA ARG A 191 16.51 11.76 12.75
C ARG A 191 17.90 11.48 12.24
N ALA A 192 18.03 10.77 11.12
CA ALA A 192 19.31 10.55 10.45
C ALA A 192 19.95 11.90 10.04
N ALA A 193 19.15 12.83 9.51
CA ALA A 193 19.60 14.16 9.14
C ALA A 193 19.96 15.03 10.35
N THR A 194 19.17 14.99 11.44
CA THR A 194 19.39 15.81 12.64
C THR A 194 20.57 15.31 13.47
N GLY A 195 20.76 13.99 13.53
CA GLY A 195 22.01 13.40 14.04
C GLY A 195 23.24 13.87 13.24
N ALA A 196 23.08 14.18 11.95
CA ALA A 196 24.11 14.83 11.16
C ALA A 196 24.23 16.35 11.43
N ARG A 197 23.13 17.05 11.80
CA ARG A 197 23.12 18.49 12.08
C ARG A 197 23.86 18.88 13.35
N VAL A 198 23.81 18.07 14.42
CA VAL A 198 24.45 18.40 15.72
C VAL A 198 25.99 18.38 15.63
N GLN A 199 26.57 17.66 14.66
CA GLN A 199 28.01 17.49 14.57
C GLN A 199 28.72 18.51 13.66
N GLY A 200 27.96 19.26 12.85
CA GLY A 200 28.50 20.35 12.02
C GLY A 200 28.60 21.71 12.73
N GLU A 201 28.16 21.78 13.99
CA GLU A 201 28.08 23.02 14.77
C GLU A 201 28.76 22.86 16.12
N VAL A 202 29.99 22.33 16.12
CA VAL A 202 30.93 22.56 17.23
C VAL A 202 31.69 23.82 16.88
N PRO A 203 31.41 24.98 17.52
CA PRO A 203 32.27 26.14 17.37
C PRO A 203 33.64 25.71 17.87
N HIS A 204 34.67 25.81 17.03
CA HIS A 204 36.04 25.86 17.51
C HIS A 204 36.15 27.10 18.40
N LEU A 205 35.86 26.94 19.69
CA LEU A 205 36.21 27.90 20.73
C LEU A 205 37.74 27.89 20.78
N VAL A 206 38.32 28.75 19.95
CA VAL A 206 39.70 29.22 20.10
C VAL A 206 39.81 29.72 21.54
N PRO A 207 40.69 29.17 22.39
CA PRO A 207 40.91 29.73 23.70
C PRO A 207 41.53 31.12 23.50
N ALA A 208 40.75 32.15 23.80
CA ALA A 208 41.20 33.51 23.96
C ALA A 208 42.16 33.56 25.16
N ALA A 209 43.45 33.30 24.91
CA ALA A 209 44.51 33.56 25.86
C ALA A 209 44.69 35.09 25.96
N LEU A 210 44.15 35.61 27.05
CA LEU A 210 44.16 36.99 27.49
C LEU A 210 45.59 37.55 27.53
N HIS A 211 45.78 38.69 26.88
CA HIS A 211 46.77 39.66 27.29
C HIS A 211 46.42 40.17 28.70
N SER A 212 47.24 39.86 29.69
CA SER A 212 47.38 40.67 30.90
C SER A 212 48.82 41.18 30.98
N ARG A 213 49.00 42.47 30.66
CA ARG A 213 50.11 43.28 31.15
C ARG A 213 50.00 43.37 32.68
N THR A 214 51.10 43.11 33.39
CA THR A 214 51.59 43.89 34.55
C THR A 214 52.85 43.25 35.12
N ALA A 215 54.00 43.83 34.81
CA ALA A 215 55.07 44.19 35.74
C ALA A 215 55.94 45.25 35.05
#